data_AF-A0A537J9Z3-F1
#
_entry.id   AF-A0A537J9Z3-F1
#
_cell.length_a   1.000
_cell.length_b   1.000
_cell.length_c   1.000
_cell.angle_alpha   90.00
_cell.angle_beta   90.00
_cell.angle_gamma   90.00
#
_symmetry.space_group_name_H-M   'P 1'
#
loop_
_entity.id
_entity.type
_entity.pdbx_description
1 polymer ?
#
loop_
_entity_poly.entity_id
_entity_poly.type
_entity_poly.pdbx_seq_one_letter_code
_entity_poly.pdbx_strand_id
1 'polypeptide(L)' 'MRQCAIALATALVFVMIAPAFAQPFADTPTNHWAYDAIAELAAKGLIEGYPDGTFKGDRAMTR' A
#
# COMPACT_ATOMS: atom_id res chain seq x y z
N MET A 1 0.12 -17.29 35.25
CA MET A 1 0.54 -15.88 35.10
C MET A 1 1.61 -15.66 34.02
N ARG A 2 2.65 -16.49 33.91
CA ARG A 2 3.71 -16.33 32.89
C ARG A 2 3.26 -16.62 31.45
N GLN A 3 2.30 -17.53 31.25
CA GLN A 3 1.76 -17.87 29.92
C GLN A 3 0.81 -16.80 29.36
N CYS A 4 0.03 -16.12 30.22
CA CYS A 4 -0.82 -15.00 29.81
C CYS A 4 0.01 -13.81 29.31
N ALA A 5 1.19 -13.56 29.91
CA ALA A 5 2.10 -12.51 29.48
C ALA A 5 2.72 -12.77 28.10
N ILE A 6 3.01 -14.03 27.75
CA ILE A 6 3.57 -14.42 26.44
C ILE A 6 2.49 -14.36 25.34
N ALA A 7 1.25 -14.73 25.65
CA ALA A 7 0.13 -14.60 24.72
C ALA A 7 -0.20 -13.13 24.38
N LEU A 8 -0.10 -12.23 25.35
CA LEU A 8 -0.27 -10.78 25.14
C LEU A 8 0.87 -10.17 24.32
N ALA A 9 2.12 -10.60 24.55
CA ALA A 9 3.27 -10.13 23.80
C ALA A 9 3.23 -10.57 22.32
N THR A 10 2.79 -11.78 22.04
CA THR A 10 2.65 -12.29 20.65
C THR A 10 1.51 -11.62 19.89
N ALA A 11 0.39 -11.28 20.55
CA ALA A 11 -0.70 -10.53 19.94
C ALA A 11 -0.30 -9.10 19.54
N LEU A 12 0.56 -8.43 20.34
CA LEU A 12 1.03 -7.07 20.05
C LEU A 12 1.94 -7.02 18.81
N VAL A 13 2.75 -8.06 18.59
CA VAL A 13 3.62 -8.15 17.41
C VAL A 13 2.80 -8.31 16.12
N PHE A 14 1.66 -9.01 16.17
CA PHE A 14 0.80 -9.23 14.99
C PHE A 14 0.10 -7.94 14.52
N VAL A 15 -0.21 -7.01 15.43
CA VAL A 15 -0.82 -5.70 15.11
C VAL A 15 0.14 -4.80 14.31
N MET A 16 1.45 -4.96 14.47
CA MET A 16 2.46 -4.12 13.79
C MET A 16 2.71 -4.51 12.32
N ILE A 17 2.16 -5.65 11.86
CA ILE A 17 2.35 -6.14 10.48
C ILE A 17 1.12 -5.81 9.60
N ALA A 18 0.16 -5.02 10.11
CA ALA A 18 -0.94 -4.56 9.28
C ALA A 18 -0.38 -3.66 8.16
N PRO A 19 -0.57 -3.99 6.88
CA PRO A 19 -0.20 -3.09 5.81
C PRO A 19 -1.05 -1.82 5.98
N ALA A 20 -0.39 -0.69 6.22
CA ALA A 20 -1.07 0.58 6.12
C ALA A 20 -1.49 0.75 4.66
N PHE A 21 -2.79 0.87 4.40
CA PHE A 21 -3.32 1.28 3.10
C PHE A 21 -2.95 2.75 2.88
N ALA A 22 -1.69 2.99 2.53
CA ALA A 22 -1.22 4.29 2.11
C ALA A 22 -1.76 4.55 0.70
N GLN A 23 -2.18 5.79 0.44
CA GLN A 23 -2.49 6.23 -0.92
C GLN A 23 -1.23 6.04 -1.77
N PRO A 24 -1.28 5.18 -2.82
CA PRO A 24 -0.08 4.72 -3.49
C PRO A 24 0.65 5.83 -4.26
N PHE A 25 -0.09 6.80 -4.80
CA PHE A 25 0.47 7.89 -5.61
C PHE A 25 -0.22 9.24 -5.33
N ALA A 26 0.56 10.33 -5.34
CA ALA A 26 0.09 11.68 -5.00
C ALA A 26 -0.89 12.28 -6.03
N ASP A 27 -0.75 11.90 -7.30
CA ASP A 27 -1.58 12.34 -8.43
C ASP A 27 -2.81 11.43 -8.68
N THR A 28 -2.99 10.39 -7.86
CA THR A 28 -4.12 9.46 -7.98
C THR A 28 -4.94 9.48 -6.68
N PRO A 29 -5.78 10.52 -6.47
CA PRO A 29 -6.65 10.59 -5.29
C PRO A 29 -7.70 9.48 -5.30
N THR A 30 -8.29 9.17 -4.15
CA THR A 30 -9.31 8.10 -4.00
C THR A 30 -10.55 8.26 -4.87
N ASN A 31 -10.90 9.49 -5.30
CA ASN A 31 -11.99 9.76 -6.24
C ASN A 31 -11.57 9.70 -7.72
N HIS A 32 -10.33 9.30 -8.01
CA HIS A 32 -9.85 9.13 -9.38
C HIS A 32 -10.43 7.83 -9.98
N TRP A 33 -10.93 7.88 -11.21
CA TRP A 33 -11.61 6.75 -11.86
C TRP A 33 -10.76 5.46 -11.94
N ALA A 34 -9.43 5.62 -12.00
CA ALA A 34 -8.48 4.51 -12.08
C ALA A 34 -7.89 4.11 -10.71
N TYR A 35 -8.31 4.75 -9.61
CA TYR A 35 -7.70 4.58 -8.29
C TYR A 35 -7.62 3.10 -7.88
N ASP A 36 -8.74 2.37 -7.95
CA ASP A 36 -8.80 0.97 -7.49
C ASP A 36 -7.86 0.07 -8.30
N ALA A 37 -7.84 0.22 -9.62
CA ALA A 37 -6.98 -0.57 -10.50
C ALA A 37 -5.49 -0.28 -10.25
N ILE A 38 -5.15 0.99 -10.10
CA ILE A 38 -3.78 1.43 -9.81
C ILE A 38 -3.33 0.90 -8.44
N ALA A 39 -4.18 1.01 -7.42
CA ALA A 39 -3.89 0.52 -6.07
C ALA A 39 -3.69 -1.00 -6.05
N GLU A 40 -4.52 -1.77 -6.77
CA GLU A 40 -4.37 -3.22 -6.86
C GLU A 40 -3.06 -3.63 -7.53
N LEU A 41 -2.70 -2.99 -8.64
CA LEU A 41 -1.45 -3.27 -9.36
C LEU A 41 -0.22 -2.91 -8.52
N ALA A 42 -0.26 -1.77 -7.81
CA ALA A 42 0.81 -1.35 -6.91
C ALA A 42 0.95 -2.32 -5.73
N ALA A 43 -0.16 -2.76 -5.12
CA ALA A 43 -0.16 -3.74 -4.04
C ALA A 43 0.41 -5.10 -4.47
N LYS A 44 0.23 -5.47 -5.75
CA LYS A 44 0.83 -6.67 -6.35
C LYS A 44 2.29 -6.47 -6.78
N GLY A 45 2.85 -5.27 -6.66
CA GLY A 45 4.19 -4.94 -7.12
C GLY A 45 4.35 -4.95 -8.65
N LEU A 46 3.25 -4.82 -9.41
CA LEU A 46 3.26 -4.84 -10.87
C LEU A 46 3.56 -3.46 -11.48
N ILE A 47 3.30 -2.40 -10.73
CA ILE A 47 3.63 -1.02 -11.10
C ILE A 47 4.35 -0.34 -9.94
N GLU A 48 5.26 0.55 -10.28
CA GLU A 48 5.95 1.42 -9.34
C GLU A 48 5.78 2.87 -9.80
N GLY A 49 5.71 3.78 -8.84
CA GLY A 49 5.63 5.21 -9.12
C GLY A 49 6.98 5.81 -9.45
N TYR A 50 6.99 7.11 -9.62
CA TYR A 50 8.19 7.88 -9.80
C TYR A 50 8.79 8.30 -8.44
N PRO A 51 10.07 8.71 -8.40
CA PRO A 51 10.71 9.18 -7.17
C PRO A 51 10.02 10.41 -6.53
N ASP A 52 9.21 11.13 -7.30
CA ASP A 52 8.39 12.25 -6.84
C ASP A 52 7.05 11.81 -6.20
N GLY A 53 6.79 10.50 -6.11
CA GLY A 53 5.59 9.92 -5.52
C GLY A 53 4.37 9.89 -6.44
N THR A 54 4.54 10.09 -7.75
CA THR A 54 3.43 10.12 -8.72
C THR A 54 3.34 8.84 -9.55
N PHE A 55 2.16 8.57 -10.13
CA PHE A 55 1.93 7.49 -11.10
C PHE A 55 2.17 7.95 -12.55
N LYS A 56 1.85 9.21 -12.86
CA LYS A 56 1.91 9.81 -14.22
C LYS A 56 1.09 9.05 -15.26
N GLY A 57 -0.18 8.78 -14.93
CA GLY A 57 -1.09 7.99 -15.78
C GLY A 57 -1.31 8.54 -17.19
N ASP A 58 -1.13 9.84 -17.42
CA ASP A 58 -1.24 10.48 -18.74
C ASP A 58 0.03 10.29 -19.62
N ARG A 59 1.12 9.77 -19.06
CA ARG A 59 2.36 9.53 -19.80
C ARG A 59 2.20 8.28 -20.67
N ALA A 60 2.53 8.41 -21.95
CA ALA A 60 2.55 7.28 -22.86
C ALA A 60 3.54 6.19 -22.39
N MET A 61 3.08 4.94 -22.39
CA MET A 61 3.92 3.77 -22.13
C MET A 61 4.71 3.37 -23.38
N THR A 62 5.92 2.86 -23.18
CA THR A 62 6.70 2.21 -24.24
C THR A 62 6.36 0.73 -24.33
N ARG A 63 6.66 0.11 -25.47
CA ARG A 63 6.45 -1.33 -25.73
C ARG A 63 7.57 -2.19 -25.19
#